data_AF-A0A7S0GGV9-F1
#
_entry.id   AF-A0A7S0GGV9-F1
#
_cell.length_a   1.000
_cell.length_b   1.000
_cell.length_c   1.000
_cell.angle_alpha   90.00
_cell.angle_beta   90.00
_cell.angle_gamma   90.00
#
_symmetry.space_group_name_H-M   'P 1'
#
loop_
_entity.id
_entity.type
_entity.pdbx_description
1 polymer ?
#
loop_
_entity_poly.entity_id
_entity_poly.type
_entity_poly.pdbx_seq_one_letter_code
_entity_poly.pdbx_strand_id
1 'polypeptide(L)'
;CDVTYNEFVEHIHSDPDNIAFGRWTSKIGNAIGTLRLGTPIVLLWIFSLSFDRGITARIFRCRILLWLSPLSYPIYLLHSPIGMFYWVATRGPKKEFWFSDVYGYPLPVKWWEYFVIVTLSGLLGGIIDTYVTPILLPYTIKYYMWVAHLCCRWLKIETCCWNTETCCWSTVEREGNDTFTQIENMIKDLTGGSINRSTSLNHLGLDSLSRTVFLGLVHASIPGTTNKLTMQDLAKMDSIGTLVDFLEAYHTTEDFCITSQI
;
A
#
# COMPACT_ATOMS: atom_id res chain seq x y z
N CYS A 1 -38.74 -9.67 6.19
CA CYS A 1 -39.32 -8.59 5.36
C CYS A 1 -38.88 -8.85 3.93
N ASP A 2 -39.75 -9.45 3.13
CA ASP A 2 -39.46 -9.84 1.75
C ASP A 2 -39.75 -8.67 0.80
N VAL A 3 -39.04 -7.55 0.99
CA VAL A 3 -39.04 -6.47 0.02
C VAL A 3 -37.92 -6.76 -0.98
N THR A 4 -38.29 -6.97 -2.23
CA THR A 4 -37.31 -7.18 -3.31
C THR A 4 -36.49 -5.90 -3.55
N TYR A 5 -35.27 -6.01 -4.08
CA TYR A 5 -34.45 -4.82 -4.39
C TYR A 5 -35.18 -3.85 -5.32
N ASN A 6 -35.95 -4.38 -6.28
CA ASN A 6 -36.75 -3.58 -7.20
C ASN A 6 -37.86 -2.82 -6.47
N GLU A 7 -38.59 -3.46 -5.56
CA GLU A 7 -39.60 -2.77 -4.73
C GLU A 7 -38.95 -1.74 -3.80
N PHE A 8 -37.77 -2.00 -3.23
CA PHE A 8 -37.05 -1.02 -2.41
C PHE A 8 -36.63 0.21 -3.24
N VAL A 9 -36.11 -0.02 -4.45
CA VAL A 9 -35.68 1.03 -5.36
C VAL A 9 -36.87 1.86 -5.84
N GLU A 10 -37.97 1.21 -6.23
CA GLU A 10 -39.22 1.86 -6.66
C GLU A 10 -39.88 2.65 -5.51
N HIS A 11 -39.78 2.14 -4.28
CA HIS A 11 -40.36 2.80 -3.10
C HIS A 11 -39.56 4.02 -2.63
N ILE A 12 -38.23 4.01 -2.77
CA ILE A 12 -37.37 5.13 -2.33
C ILE A 12 -37.10 6.13 -3.45
N HIS A 13 -37.12 5.69 -4.71
CA HIS A 13 -36.80 6.51 -5.86
C HIS A 13 -37.85 6.29 -6.94
N SER A 14 -38.82 7.21 -7.02
CA SER A 14 -39.93 7.13 -7.99
C SER A 14 -39.55 7.55 -9.42
N ASP A 15 -38.32 8.03 -9.63
CA ASP A 15 -37.87 8.58 -10.91
C ASP A 15 -36.55 7.93 -11.36
N PRO A 16 -36.60 6.95 -12.28
CA PRO A 16 -35.42 6.26 -12.80
C PRO A 16 -34.48 7.18 -13.60
N ASP A 17 -34.95 8.34 -14.06
CA ASP A 17 -34.12 9.31 -14.78
C ASP A 17 -33.36 10.26 -13.83
N ASN A 18 -33.61 10.16 -12.52
CA ASN A 18 -32.91 10.95 -11.52
C ASN A 18 -31.47 10.45 -11.33
N ILE A 19 -30.50 11.35 -11.46
CA ILE A 19 -29.06 11.07 -11.27
C ILE A 19 -28.75 10.53 -9.86
N ALA A 20 -29.64 10.77 -8.89
CA ALA A 20 -29.55 10.28 -7.52
C ALA A 20 -30.35 8.98 -7.26
N PHE A 21 -30.88 8.33 -8.29
CA PHE A 21 -31.61 7.06 -8.19
C PHE A 21 -30.75 5.99 -7.50
N GLY A 22 -31.27 5.40 -6.42
CA GLY A 22 -30.57 4.43 -5.58
C GLY A 22 -29.55 5.03 -4.60
N ARG A 23 -29.38 6.36 -4.53
CA ARG A 23 -28.42 7.02 -3.63
C ARG A 23 -29.11 7.67 -2.45
N TRP A 24 -28.73 7.27 -1.23
CA TRP A 24 -29.10 7.98 0.00
C TRP A 24 -28.33 9.31 0.09
N THR A 25 -28.87 10.36 -0.52
CA THR A 25 -28.30 11.71 -0.42
C THR A 25 -28.91 12.44 0.76
N SER A 26 -28.20 12.49 1.89
CA SER A 26 -28.61 13.38 2.98
C SER A 26 -28.39 14.84 2.57
N LYS A 27 -29.27 15.77 2.98
CA LYS A 27 -29.08 17.21 2.70
C LYS A 27 -27.71 17.71 3.17
N ILE A 28 -27.24 17.16 4.29
CA ILE A 28 -25.91 17.43 4.85
C ILE A 28 -24.81 16.88 3.93
N GLY A 29 -24.91 15.62 3.51
CA GLY A 29 -23.92 14.99 2.62
C GLY A 29 -23.85 15.69 1.27
N ASN A 30 -25.01 16.12 0.74
CA ASN A 30 -25.07 16.90 -0.49
C ASN A 30 -24.41 18.28 -0.30
N ALA A 31 -24.74 19.02 0.76
CA ALA A 31 -24.09 20.31 1.04
C ALA A 31 -22.56 20.19 1.21
N ILE A 32 -22.08 19.18 1.94
CA ILE A 32 -20.64 18.90 2.10
C ILE A 32 -19.99 18.56 0.75
N GLY A 33 -20.68 17.77 -0.09
CA GLY A 33 -20.23 17.40 -1.43
C GLY A 33 -20.19 18.58 -2.40
N THR A 34 -21.27 19.36 -2.50
CA THR A 34 -21.37 20.53 -3.38
C THR A 34 -20.34 21.59 -3.03
N LEU A 35 -20.17 21.88 -1.73
CA LEU A 35 -19.18 22.84 -1.26
C LEU A 35 -17.75 22.26 -1.27
N ARG A 36 -17.58 20.99 -1.67
CA ARG A 36 -16.32 20.25 -1.64
C ARG A 36 -15.61 20.32 -0.28
N LEU A 37 -16.38 20.50 0.80
CA LEU A 37 -15.87 20.61 2.16
C LEU A 37 -15.43 19.26 2.73
N GLY A 38 -15.87 18.16 2.12
CA GLY A 38 -15.44 16.82 2.52
C GLY A 38 -13.91 16.69 2.47
N THR A 39 -13.27 17.10 1.38
CA THR A 39 -11.82 16.99 1.21
C THR A 39 -11.03 17.76 2.27
N PRO A 40 -11.20 19.08 2.49
CA PRO A 40 -10.44 19.80 3.50
C PRO A 40 -10.73 19.31 4.93
N ILE A 41 -11.95 18.89 5.24
CA ILE A 41 -12.28 18.32 6.56
C ILE A 41 -11.56 16.97 6.75
N VAL A 42 -11.58 16.10 5.74
CA VAL A 42 -10.87 14.81 5.78
C VAL A 42 -9.37 15.01 5.86
N LEU A 43 -8.79 15.96 5.12
CA LEU A 43 -7.37 16.29 5.19
C LEU A 43 -6.99 16.84 6.56
N LEU A 44 -7.80 17.73 7.15
CA LEU A 44 -7.58 18.23 8.50
C LEU A 44 -7.68 17.10 9.54
N TRP A 45 -8.59 16.17 9.35
CA TRP A 45 -8.74 15.00 10.20
C TRP A 45 -7.54 14.05 10.08
N ILE A 46 -7.08 13.73 8.87
CA ILE A 46 -5.87 12.94 8.60
C ILE A 46 -4.63 13.63 9.18
N PHE A 47 -4.51 14.95 8.99
CA PHE A 47 -3.45 15.75 9.59
C PHE A 47 -3.51 15.69 11.12
N SER A 48 -4.68 15.79 11.73
CA SER A 48 -4.82 15.67 13.19
C SER A 48 -4.42 14.28 13.69
N LEU A 49 -4.73 13.23 12.91
CA LEU A 49 -4.31 11.86 13.22
C LEU A 49 -2.79 11.68 13.19
N SER A 50 -2.06 12.41 12.34
CA SER A 50 -0.59 12.29 12.26
C SER A 50 0.14 12.83 13.50
N PHE A 51 -0.48 13.74 14.27
CA PHE A 51 0.07 14.20 15.56
C PHE A 51 -0.27 13.27 16.73
N ASP A 52 -1.00 12.18 16.49
CA ASP A 52 -1.40 11.22 17.53
C ASP A 52 -2.22 11.87 18.68
N ARG A 53 -2.94 12.96 18.37
CA ARG A 53 -3.78 13.67 19.34
C ARG A 53 -5.27 13.50 19.03
N GLY A 54 -6.06 13.33 20.09
CA GLY A 54 -7.53 13.26 20.01
C GLY A 54 -8.13 11.86 20.20
N ILE A 55 -9.46 11.81 20.26
CA ILE A 55 -10.20 10.57 20.54
C ILE A 55 -10.04 9.57 19.39
N THR A 56 -10.14 10.03 18.14
CA THR A 56 -10.01 9.14 16.97
C THR A 56 -8.62 8.49 16.89
N ALA A 57 -7.54 9.25 17.14
CA ALA A 57 -6.19 8.71 17.21
C ALA A 57 -6.07 7.63 18.30
N ARG A 58 -6.67 7.86 19.48
CA ARG A 58 -6.70 6.86 20.57
C ARG A 58 -7.46 5.60 20.21
N ILE A 59 -8.58 5.71 19.49
CA ILE A 59 -9.34 4.55 19.01
C ILE A 59 -8.51 3.76 17.99
N PHE A 60 -7.89 4.46 17.03
CA PHE A 60 -7.08 3.82 15.99
C PHE A 60 -5.74 3.27 16.47
N ARG A 61 -5.30 3.65 17.66
CA ARG A 61 -4.19 3.00 18.39
C ARG A 61 -4.50 1.60 18.92
N CYS A 62 -5.72 1.10 18.76
CA CYS A 62 -6.04 -0.27 19.14
C CYS A 62 -5.09 -1.26 18.45
N ARG A 63 -4.50 -2.18 19.23
CA ARG A 63 -3.52 -3.16 18.76
C ARG A 63 -4.05 -3.99 17.58
N ILE A 64 -5.35 -4.27 17.56
CA ILE A 64 -6.03 -4.99 16.47
C ILE A 64 -6.00 -4.18 15.17
N LEU A 65 -6.26 -2.88 15.24
CA LEU A 65 -6.27 -2.00 14.07
C LEU A 65 -4.86 -1.77 13.54
N LEU A 66 -3.89 -1.61 14.42
CA LEU A 66 -2.48 -1.52 14.02
C LEU A 66 -2.00 -2.80 13.33
N TRP A 67 -2.43 -3.97 13.82
CA TRP A 67 -2.11 -5.26 13.20
C TRP A 67 -2.80 -5.45 11.84
N LEU A 68 -4.02 -4.96 11.67
CA LEU A 68 -4.76 -4.99 10.40
C LEU A 68 -4.31 -3.92 9.40
N SER A 69 -3.63 -2.86 9.85
CA SER A 69 -3.26 -1.71 9.02
C SER A 69 -2.48 -2.11 7.76
N PRO A 70 -1.49 -3.02 7.79
CA PRO A 70 -0.77 -3.44 6.59
C PRO A 70 -1.67 -4.12 5.55
N LEU A 71 -2.75 -4.77 5.97
CA LEU A 71 -3.70 -5.46 5.09
C LEU A 71 -4.70 -4.50 4.42
N SER A 72 -4.78 -3.25 4.87
CA SER A 72 -5.75 -2.28 4.34
C SER A 72 -5.61 -2.05 2.84
N TYR A 73 -4.37 -1.95 2.35
CA TYR A 73 -4.09 -1.74 0.93
C TYR A 73 -4.41 -2.96 0.06
N PRO A 74 -3.96 -4.18 0.40
CA PRO A 74 -4.42 -5.40 -0.29
C PRO A 74 -5.95 -5.55 -0.28
N ILE A 75 -6.63 -5.26 0.83
CA ILE A 75 -8.09 -5.30 0.90
C ILE A 75 -8.70 -4.28 -0.07
N TYR A 76 -8.18 -3.05 -0.09
CA TYR A 76 -8.63 -2.01 -1.03
C TYR A 76 -8.44 -2.43 -2.51
N LEU A 77 -7.38 -3.14 -2.86
CA LEU A 77 -7.20 -3.60 -4.23
C LEU A 77 -8.06 -4.84 -4.56
N LEU A 78 -8.19 -5.77 -3.61
CA LEU A 78 -8.74 -7.10 -3.88
C LEU A 78 -10.23 -7.23 -3.58
N HIS A 79 -10.84 -6.32 -2.82
CA HIS A 79 -12.28 -6.42 -2.48
C HIS A 79 -13.19 -6.48 -3.71
N SER A 80 -12.86 -5.71 -4.75
CA SER A 80 -13.64 -5.67 -5.98
C SER A 80 -13.53 -6.98 -6.79
N PRO A 81 -12.33 -7.46 -7.19
CA PRO A 81 -12.22 -8.72 -7.94
C PRO A 81 -12.68 -9.94 -7.12
N ILE A 82 -12.41 -10.00 -5.82
CA ILE A 82 -12.88 -11.11 -4.97
C ILE A 82 -14.39 -11.08 -4.84
N GLY A 83 -14.98 -9.89 -4.68
CA GLY A 83 -16.43 -9.73 -4.67
C GLY A 83 -17.08 -10.26 -5.95
N MET A 84 -16.42 -10.11 -7.10
CA MET A 84 -16.89 -10.67 -8.38
C MET A 84 -16.80 -12.19 -8.41
N PHE A 85 -15.66 -12.76 -8.04
CA PHE A 85 -15.51 -14.21 -8.00
C PHE A 85 -16.52 -14.83 -7.02
N TYR A 86 -16.73 -14.20 -5.87
CA TYR A 86 -17.73 -14.59 -4.89
C TYR A 86 -19.16 -14.51 -5.48
N TRP A 87 -19.48 -13.42 -6.19
CA TRP A 87 -20.78 -13.26 -6.83
C TRP A 87 -21.02 -14.33 -7.89
N VAL A 88 -20.04 -14.57 -8.78
CA VAL A 88 -20.12 -15.59 -9.83
C VAL A 88 -20.24 -16.98 -9.22
N ALA A 89 -19.52 -17.27 -8.13
CA ALA A 89 -19.60 -18.56 -7.45
C ALA A 89 -20.96 -18.79 -6.79
N THR A 90 -21.61 -17.75 -6.25
CA THR A 90 -22.87 -17.87 -5.50
C THR A 90 -24.13 -17.71 -6.37
N ARG A 91 -24.06 -16.94 -7.45
CA ARG A 91 -25.21 -16.57 -8.29
C ARG A 91 -25.06 -16.99 -9.75
N GLY A 92 -23.90 -17.52 -10.13
CA GLY A 92 -23.60 -18.02 -11.47
C GLY A 92 -23.07 -16.94 -12.44
N PRO A 93 -22.64 -17.33 -13.65
CA PRO A 93 -22.00 -16.44 -14.62
C PRO A 93 -22.99 -15.64 -15.48
N LYS A 94 -24.28 -15.56 -15.09
CA LYS A 94 -25.28 -14.87 -15.92
C LYS A 94 -24.88 -13.41 -16.10
N LYS A 95 -24.81 -12.97 -17.37
CA LYS A 95 -24.34 -11.67 -17.88
C LYS A 95 -25.20 -10.47 -17.45
N GLU A 96 -25.81 -10.47 -16.28
CA GLU A 96 -26.72 -9.38 -15.95
C GLU A 96 -26.02 -8.13 -15.44
N PHE A 97 -24.72 -8.13 -15.07
CA PHE A 97 -24.21 -7.02 -14.25
C PHE A 97 -22.82 -6.43 -14.59
N TRP A 98 -22.86 -5.11 -14.85
CA TRP A 98 -22.13 -4.00 -14.18
C TRP A 98 -20.80 -3.44 -14.68
N PHE A 99 -20.09 -4.10 -15.57
CA PHE A 99 -18.91 -3.48 -16.19
C PHE A 99 -19.20 -2.71 -17.47
N SER A 100 -20.30 -3.03 -18.15
CA SER A 100 -20.72 -2.35 -19.38
C SER A 100 -21.33 -0.99 -19.10
N ASP A 101 -22.11 -0.85 -18.03
CA ASP A 101 -23.06 0.26 -17.96
C ASP A 101 -22.68 1.38 -16.99
N VAL A 102 -22.14 1.13 -15.79
CA VAL A 102 -21.81 2.23 -14.86
C VAL A 102 -20.71 1.84 -13.87
N TYR A 103 -19.54 2.45 -14.00
CA TYR A 103 -18.56 2.50 -12.92
C TYR A 103 -19.19 3.13 -11.67
N GLY A 104 -19.29 2.38 -10.57
CA GLY A 104 -19.54 2.96 -9.25
C GLY A 104 -20.78 2.48 -8.48
N TYR A 105 -21.48 1.45 -8.93
CA TYR A 105 -22.50 0.85 -8.07
C TYR A 105 -21.92 -0.21 -7.10
N PRO A 106 -22.50 -0.36 -5.89
CA PRO A 106 -22.01 -1.29 -4.84
C PRO A 106 -22.47 -2.73 -5.07
N LEU A 107 -21.57 -3.72 -5.04
CA LEU A 107 -21.87 -5.14 -5.36
C LEU A 107 -23.24 -5.59 -4.76
N PRO A 108 -24.14 -6.23 -5.54
CA PRO A 108 -25.49 -6.61 -5.09
C PRO A 108 -25.45 -7.86 -4.18
N VAL A 109 -24.79 -7.68 -3.04
CA VAL A 109 -24.60 -8.69 -1.99
C VAL A 109 -25.39 -8.28 -0.75
N LYS A 110 -25.85 -9.28 0.01
CA LYS A 110 -26.48 -9.04 1.31
C LYS A 110 -25.43 -8.38 2.22
N TRP A 111 -25.87 -7.51 3.12
CA TRP A 111 -24.97 -6.75 4.00
C TRP A 111 -23.98 -7.63 4.79
N TRP A 112 -24.35 -8.86 5.16
CA TRP A 112 -23.47 -9.78 5.88
C TRP A 112 -22.39 -10.42 4.98
N GLU A 113 -22.64 -10.55 3.67
CA GLU A 113 -21.67 -11.06 2.70
C GLU A 113 -20.48 -10.12 2.54
N TYR A 114 -20.64 -8.83 2.89
CA TYR A 114 -19.55 -7.87 2.99
C TYR A 114 -18.41 -8.38 3.88
N PHE A 115 -18.72 -8.93 5.06
CA PHE A 115 -17.71 -9.44 5.99
C PHE A 115 -16.99 -10.66 5.42
N VAL A 116 -17.70 -11.50 4.66
CA VAL A 116 -17.12 -12.65 3.97
C VAL A 116 -16.12 -12.18 2.91
N ILE A 117 -16.53 -11.24 2.05
CA ILE A 117 -15.67 -10.69 1.01
C ILE A 117 -14.43 -10.02 1.61
N VAL A 118 -14.60 -9.15 2.60
CA VAL A 118 -13.47 -8.48 3.28
C VAL A 118 -12.51 -9.48 3.92
N THR A 119 -13.03 -10.54 4.56
CA THR A 119 -12.20 -11.59 5.15
C THR A 119 -11.42 -12.35 4.08
N LEU A 120 -12.07 -12.73 2.98
CA LEU A 120 -11.41 -13.38 1.84
C LEU A 120 -10.34 -12.47 1.21
N SER A 121 -10.61 -11.17 1.09
CA SER A 121 -9.63 -10.18 0.62
C SER A 121 -8.45 -10.02 1.56
N GLY A 122 -8.68 -10.03 2.86
CA GLY A 122 -7.61 -9.98 3.86
C GLY A 122 -6.74 -11.23 3.82
N LEU A 123 -7.34 -12.42 3.72
CA LEU A 123 -6.61 -13.68 3.64
C LEU A 123 -5.78 -13.78 2.36
N LEU A 124 -6.39 -13.52 1.20
CA LEU A 124 -5.65 -13.56 -0.07
C LEU A 124 -4.59 -12.46 -0.13
N GLY A 125 -4.91 -11.26 0.35
CA GLY A 125 -3.98 -10.14 0.45
C GLY A 125 -2.79 -10.47 1.33
N GLY A 126 -3.01 -11.10 2.49
CA GLY A 126 -1.94 -11.56 3.38
C GLY A 126 -1.06 -12.64 2.74
N ILE A 127 -1.64 -13.59 1.99
CA ILE A 127 -0.89 -14.60 1.24
C ILE A 127 -0.02 -13.95 0.16
N ILE A 128 -0.59 -13.03 -0.62
CA ILE A 128 0.14 -12.30 -1.66
C ILE A 128 1.28 -11.50 -1.02
N ASP A 129 1.01 -10.75 0.04
CA ASP A 129 2.01 -9.92 0.71
C ASP A 129 3.14 -10.73 1.35
N THR A 130 2.82 -11.90 1.92
CA THR A 130 3.81 -12.75 2.60
C THR A 130 4.66 -13.56 1.63
N TYR A 131 4.05 -14.10 0.55
CA TYR A 131 4.71 -15.09 -0.30
C TYR A 131 5.01 -14.59 -1.71
N VAL A 132 4.15 -13.75 -2.27
CA VAL A 132 4.25 -13.34 -3.69
C VAL A 132 5.04 -12.04 -3.81
N THR A 133 4.73 -11.04 -2.98
CA THR A 133 5.38 -9.73 -3.01
C THR A 133 6.90 -9.83 -2.82
N PRO A 134 7.45 -10.54 -1.81
CA PRO A 134 8.90 -10.56 -1.59
C PRO A 134 9.66 -11.19 -2.77
N ILE A 135 9.02 -12.15 -3.46
CA ILE A 135 9.58 -12.79 -4.64
C ILE A 135 9.51 -11.86 -5.85
N LEU A 136 8.34 -11.29 -6.16
CA LEU A 136 8.13 -10.54 -7.40
C LEU A 136 8.70 -9.11 -7.36
N LEU A 137 8.60 -8.44 -6.22
CA LEU A 137 8.97 -7.04 -6.05
C LEU A 137 10.38 -6.70 -6.59
N PRO A 138 11.46 -7.44 -6.27
CA PRO A 138 12.79 -7.12 -6.81
C PRO A 138 12.86 -7.26 -8.33
N TYR A 139 12.14 -8.22 -8.93
CA TYR A 139 12.09 -8.36 -10.39
C TYR A 139 11.27 -7.24 -11.04
N THR A 140 10.16 -6.84 -10.43
CA THR A 140 9.32 -5.75 -10.93
C THR A 140 10.07 -4.42 -10.90
N ILE A 141 10.82 -4.13 -9.82
CA ILE A 141 11.67 -2.94 -9.70
C ILE A 141 12.74 -2.96 -10.79
N LYS A 142 13.49 -4.07 -10.95
CA LYS A 142 14.51 -4.20 -12.00
C LYS A 142 13.93 -4.00 -13.40
N TYR A 143 12.76 -4.56 -13.67
CA TYR A 143 12.07 -4.39 -14.95
C TYR A 143 11.66 -2.93 -15.18
N TYR A 144 11.07 -2.26 -14.19
CA TYR A 144 10.68 -0.86 -14.30
C TYR A 144 11.89 0.05 -14.52
N MET A 145 12.99 -0.16 -13.79
CA MET A 145 14.24 0.56 -14.00
C MET A 145 14.77 0.37 -15.42
N TRP A 146 14.76 -0.88 -15.92
CA TRP A 146 15.17 -1.17 -17.29
C TRP A 146 14.30 -0.45 -18.33
N VAL A 147 12.97 -0.46 -18.17
CA VAL A 147 12.05 0.28 -19.05
C VAL A 147 12.30 1.79 -18.97
N ALA A 148 12.49 2.34 -17.77
CA ALA A 148 12.79 3.75 -17.58
C ALA A 148 14.09 4.17 -18.29
N HIS A 149 15.15 3.37 -18.16
CA HIS A 149 16.40 3.59 -18.90
C HIS A 149 16.20 3.53 -20.42
N LEU A 150 15.40 2.57 -20.90
CA LEU A 150 15.08 2.46 -22.32
C LEU A 150 14.32 3.70 -22.82
N CYS A 151 13.30 4.15 -22.07
CA CYS A 151 12.54 5.36 -22.39
C CYS A 151 13.41 6.62 -22.38
N CYS A 152 14.28 6.81 -21.39
CA CYS A 152 15.21 7.94 -21.33
C CYS A 152 16.17 7.95 -22.52
N ARG A 153 16.68 6.77 -22.92
CA ARG A 153 17.55 6.63 -24.11
C ARG A 153 16.81 6.93 -25.41
N TRP A 154 15.56 6.49 -25.53
CA TRP A 154 14.74 6.69 -26.72
C TRP A 154 14.30 8.14 -26.91
N LEU A 155 13.90 8.82 -25.83
CA LEU A 155 13.39 10.19 -25.89
C LEU A 155 14.50 11.25 -26.01
N LYS A 156 15.79 10.86 -26.01
CA LYS A 156 16.95 11.78 -26.01
C LYS A 156 16.76 12.94 -25.03
N ILE A 157 16.13 12.68 -23.89
CA ILE A 157 15.96 13.67 -22.84
C ILE A 157 17.33 13.80 -22.18
N GLU A 158 18.17 14.66 -22.77
CA GLU A 158 19.50 14.97 -22.26
C GLU A 158 19.42 15.41 -20.79
N THR A 159 18.32 16.04 -20.36
CA THR A 159 18.13 16.56 -19.00
C THR A 159 17.84 15.53 -17.91
N CYS A 160 17.43 14.27 -18.21
CA CYS A 160 17.20 13.28 -17.16
C CYS A 160 18.50 12.73 -16.56
N CYS A 161 19.64 12.89 -17.25
CA CYS A 161 20.95 12.42 -16.80
C CYS A 161 22.01 13.54 -16.68
N TRP A 162 21.67 14.80 -16.97
CA TRP A 162 22.73 15.80 -17.24
C TRP A 162 23.38 16.42 -15.99
N ASN A 163 22.79 16.41 -14.80
CA ASN A 163 23.35 17.27 -13.75
C ASN A 163 23.29 16.80 -12.30
N THR A 164 23.12 15.51 -12.08
CA THR A 164 23.37 14.94 -10.76
C THR A 164 23.95 13.55 -10.93
N GLU A 165 25.05 13.29 -10.24
CA GLU A 165 25.69 11.98 -10.05
C GLU A 165 24.74 10.91 -9.41
N THR A 166 23.42 11.14 -9.44
CA THR A 166 22.40 10.44 -8.65
C THR A 166 21.31 9.80 -9.50
N CYS A 167 21.20 10.09 -10.81
CA CYS A 167 20.10 9.60 -11.65
C CYS A 167 20.37 8.24 -12.33
N CYS A 168 21.64 7.87 -12.46
CA CYS A 168 21.97 6.46 -12.53
C CYS A 168 22.02 6.03 -11.06
N TRP A 169 21.09 5.17 -10.63
CA TRP A 169 21.44 4.13 -9.67
C TRP A 169 22.58 3.33 -10.33
N SER A 170 23.80 3.90 -10.35
CA SER A 170 24.97 3.08 -10.27
C SER A 170 24.64 2.20 -9.08
N THR A 171 24.67 0.89 -9.29
CA THR A 171 25.19 0.00 -8.28
C THR A 171 26.27 0.80 -7.56
N VAL A 172 25.96 1.29 -6.36
CA VAL A 172 26.95 1.96 -5.52
C VAL A 172 28.01 0.89 -5.39
N GLU A 173 29.03 0.97 -6.21
CA GLU A 173 30.18 0.10 -6.18
C GLU A 173 30.86 0.43 -4.86
N ARG A 174 30.39 -0.26 -3.83
CA ARG A 174 31.13 -0.94 -2.78
C ARG A 174 32.54 -0.40 -2.51
N GLU A 175 32.67 0.89 -2.26
CA GLU A 175 33.78 1.45 -1.48
C GLU A 175 33.25 1.88 -0.12
N GLY A 176 33.36 0.97 0.85
CA GLY A 176 33.45 1.28 2.28
C GLY A 176 32.28 1.97 2.98
N ASN A 177 31.14 2.21 2.32
CA ASN A 177 30.02 2.89 2.98
C ASN A 177 29.25 1.96 3.93
N ASP A 178 29.28 2.34 5.21
CA ASP A 178 28.48 1.81 6.32
C ASP A 178 27.03 1.49 5.88
N THR A 179 26.48 0.35 6.32
CA THR A 179 25.10 -0.07 6.04
C THR A 179 24.11 1.03 6.40
N PHE A 180 24.41 1.79 7.46
CA PHE A 180 23.66 2.98 7.84
C PHE A 180 23.61 4.05 6.73
N THR A 181 24.76 4.42 6.15
CA THR A 181 24.83 5.44 5.09
C THR A 181 24.01 5.05 3.86
N GLN A 182 23.99 3.76 3.51
CA GLN A 182 23.18 3.27 2.41
C GLN A 182 21.68 3.41 2.69
N ILE A 183 21.25 3.05 3.90
CA ILE A 183 19.86 3.20 4.35
C ILE A 183 19.45 4.67 4.45
N GLU A 184 20.36 5.54 4.91
CA GLU A 184 20.16 6.98 4.94
C GLU A 184 19.91 7.56 3.54
N ASN A 185 20.74 7.20 2.56
CA ASN A 185 20.53 7.67 1.19
C ASN A 185 19.19 7.18 0.62
N MET A 186 18.83 5.91 0.83
CA MET A 186 17.53 5.38 0.38
C MET A 186 16.33 6.10 1.02
N ILE A 187 16.39 6.38 2.32
CA ILE A 187 15.29 7.08 3.02
C ILE A 187 15.24 8.55 2.59
N LYS A 188 16.39 9.19 2.42
CA LYS A 188 16.49 10.58 1.94
C LYS A 188 15.94 10.70 0.52
N ASP A 189 16.18 9.74 -0.35
CA ASP A 189 15.63 9.71 -1.71
C ASP A 189 14.11 9.55 -1.72
N LEU A 190 13.55 8.78 -0.79
CA LEU A 190 12.11 8.55 -0.68
C LEU A 190 11.34 9.67 0.03
N THR A 191 11.94 10.28 1.05
CA THR A 191 11.25 11.20 1.97
C THR A 191 11.75 12.64 1.88
N GLY A 192 12.93 12.87 1.31
CA GLY A 192 13.63 14.16 1.31
C GLY A 192 14.21 14.56 2.68
N GLY A 193 14.02 13.76 3.74
CA GLY A 193 14.48 14.05 5.09
C GLY A 193 15.87 13.51 5.41
N SER A 194 16.61 14.22 6.26
CA SER A 194 17.82 13.66 6.90
C SER A 194 17.44 12.83 8.13
N ILE A 195 18.22 11.79 8.40
CA ILE A 195 17.90 10.80 9.43
C ILE A 195 19.08 10.48 10.33
N ASN A 196 18.79 10.02 11.54
CA ASN A 196 19.79 9.50 12.49
C ASN A 196 19.42 8.07 12.89
N ARG A 197 20.36 7.30 13.44
CA ARG A 197 20.09 5.93 13.96
C ARG A 197 18.94 5.89 14.99
N SER A 198 18.74 6.95 15.77
CA SER A 198 17.65 7.05 16.74
C SER A 198 16.30 7.47 16.15
N THR A 199 16.25 7.85 14.87
CA THR A 199 15.02 8.31 14.23
C THR A 199 14.05 7.14 14.12
N SER A 200 12.81 7.35 14.55
CA SER A 200 11.80 6.32 14.50
C SER A 200 11.27 6.13 13.08
N LEU A 201 11.18 4.86 12.64
CA LEU A 201 10.68 4.52 11.31
C LEU A 201 9.25 5.05 11.07
N ASN A 202 8.45 5.08 12.13
CA ASN A 202 7.06 5.55 12.08
C ASN A 202 6.94 7.06 11.87
N HIS A 203 7.99 7.83 12.16
CA HIS A 203 8.00 9.29 12.04
C HIS A 203 8.58 9.79 10.71
N LEU A 204 9.10 8.90 9.87
CA LEU A 204 9.74 9.26 8.59
C LEU A 204 8.76 9.59 7.47
N GLY A 205 7.44 9.50 7.72
CA GLY A 205 6.45 9.64 6.66
C GLY A 205 6.46 8.48 5.65
N LEU A 206 7.10 7.37 6.00
CA LEU A 206 7.02 6.14 5.22
C LEU A 206 5.62 5.53 5.41
N ASP A 207 4.70 5.88 4.50
CA ASP A 207 3.39 5.27 4.35
C ASP A 207 3.47 3.81 3.87
N SER A 208 2.33 3.14 3.75
CA SER A 208 2.28 1.72 3.33
C SER A 208 2.92 1.46 1.96
N LEU A 209 2.88 2.45 1.06
CA LEU A 209 3.41 2.32 -0.30
C LEU A 209 4.92 2.55 -0.31
N SER A 210 5.38 3.63 0.31
CA SER A 210 6.80 3.97 0.44
C SER A 210 7.57 2.99 1.33
N ARG A 211 6.94 2.35 2.33
CA ARG A 211 7.55 1.20 3.05
C ARG A 211 7.79 0.01 2.12
N THR A 212 6.84 -0.29 1.25
CA THR A 212 6.98 -1.39 0.27
C THR A 212 8.11 -1.09 -0.70
N VAL A 213 8.16 0.14 -1.21
CA VAL A 213 9.25 0.60 -2.08
C VAL A 213 10.58 0.55 -1.34
N PHE A 214 10.66 1.09 -0.13
CA PHE A 214 11.86 1.07 0.70
C PHE A 214 12.37 -0.35 0.94
N LEU A 215 11.48 -1.29 1.30
CA LEU A 215 11.85 -2.69 1.46
C LEU A 215 12.41 -3.28 0.15
N GLY A 216 11.77 -2.95 -0.99
CA GLY A 216 12.25 -3.32 -2.31
C GLY A 216 13.65 -2.76 -2.63
N LEU A 217 13.93 -1.51 -2.24
CA LEU A 217 15.26 -0.88 -2.38
C LEU A 217 16.29 -1.60 -1.50
N VAL A 218 15.97 -1.88 -0.23
CA VAL A 218 16.84 -2.63 0.68
C VAL A 218 17.16 -4.01 0.11
N HIS A 219 16.17 -4.72 -0.41
CA HIS A 219 16.37 -6.02 -1.06
C HIS A 219 17.20 -5.95 -2.35
N ALA A 220 17.13 -4.85 -3.07
CA ALA A 220 17.92 -4.64 -4.28
C ALA A 220 19.38 -4.27 -3.95
N SER A 221 19.60 -3.47 -2.91
CA SER A 221 20.92 -2.97 -2.52
C SER A 221 21.71 -3.95 -1.66
N ILE A 222 21.04 -4.74 -0.82
CA ILE A 222 21.67 -5.68 0.11
C ILE A 222 21.28 -7.13 -0.27
N PRO A 223 22.10 -7.84 -1.07
CA PRO A 223 21.82 -9.21 -1.46
C PRO A 223 21.74 -10.14 -0.23
N GLY A 224 20.78 -11.06 -0.21
CA GLY A 224 20.57 -12.02 0.90
C GLY A 224 19.44 -11.65 1.86
N THR A 225 18.94 -10.40 1.83
CA THR A 225 17.87 -9.92 2.72
C THR A 225 16.45 -10.29 2.27
N THR A 226 16.27 -10.63 0.99
CA THR A 226 14.96 -10.78 0.32
C THR A 226 14.00 -11.78 0.97
N ASN A 227 14.53 -12.85 1.58
CA ASN A 227 13.73 -13.89 2.22
C ASN A 227 13.62 -13.72 3.74
N LYS A 228 14.27 -12.71 4.31
CA LYS A 228 14.51 -12.59 5.76
C LYS A 228 13.93 -11.32 6.37
N LEU A 229 13.85 -10.24 5.60
CA LEU A 229 13.20 -9.00 6.02
C LEU A 229 11.82 -8.91 5.37
N THR A 230 10.76 -9.05 6.15
CA THR A 230 9.38 -8.92 5.66
C THR A 230 8.81 -7.53 5.97
N MET A 231 7.72 -7.14 5.28
CA MET A 231 6.98 -5.91 5.61
C MET A 231 6.49 -5.90 7.06
N GLN A 232 6.16 -7.08 7.61
CA GLN A 232 5.72 -7.20 8.99
C GLN A 232 6.87 -6.97 9.98
N ASP A 233 8.08 -7.40 9.66
CA ASP A 233 9.27 -7.17 10.50
C ASP A 233 9.67 -5.70 10.46
N LEU A 234 9.67 -5.10 9.27
CA LEU A 234 9.89 -3.67 9.10
C LEU A 234 8.86 -2.83 9.90
N ALA A 235 7.60 -3.27 9.97
CA ALA A 235 6.56 -2.60 10.75
C ALA A 235 6.73 -2.74 12.28
N LYS A 236 7.47 -3.74 12.75
CA LYS A 236 7.79 -3.95 14.17
C LYS A 236 9.05 -3.20 14.61
N MET A 237 9.88 -2.74 13.67
CA MET A 237 11.10 -2.00 13.98
C MET A 237 10.76 -0.57 14.36
N ASP A 238 11.16 -0.17 15.57
CA ASP A 238 10.85 1.16 16.10
C ASP A 238 11.77 2.25 15.53
N SER A 239 13.04 1.92 15.25
CA SER A 239 14.07 2.88 14.82
C SER A 239 14.93 2.38 13.66
N ILE A 240 15.56 3.31 12.97
CA ILE A 240 16.48 3.00 11.87
C ILE A 240 17.69 2.23 12.38
N GLY A 241 18.17 2.54 13.60
CA GLY A 241 19.23 1.79 14.26
C GLY A 241 18.89 0.32 14.40
N THR A 242 17.67 -0.02 14.85
CA THR A 242 17.26 -1.44 14.96
C THR A 242 17.23 -2.16 13.62
N LEU A 243 16.88 -1.47 12.53
CA LEU A 243 16.94 -2.02 11.18
C LEU A 243 18.39 -2.25 10.72
N VAL A 244 19.26 -1.27 10.96
CA VAL A 244 20.69 -1.35 10.60
C VAL A 244 21.36 -2.49 11.38
N ASP A 245 21.16 -2.54 12.69
CA ASP A 245 21.71 -3.59 13.56
C ASP A 245 21.21 -4.98 13.12
N PHE A 246 19.94 -5.09 12.72
CA PHE A 246 19.38 -6.34 12.17
C PHE A 246 20.06 -6.77 10.86
N LEU A 247 20.38 -5.81 9.98
CA LEU A 247 21.04 -6.07 8.70
C LEU A 247 22.54 -6.37 8.86
N GLU A 248 23.23 -5.64 9.74
CA GLU A 248 24.65 -5.84 10.07
C GLU A 248 24.88 -7.20 10.75
N ALA A 249 24.03 -7.56 11.71
CA ALA A 249 24.07 -8.87 12.37
C ALA A 249 23.92 -10.01 11.36
N TYR A 250 23.14 -9.79 10.30
CA TYR A 250 22.97 -10.78 9.24
C TYR A 250 24.23 -10.98 8.40
N HIS A 251 24.90 -9.90 8.02
CA HIS A 251 26.16 -9.97 7.28
C HIS A 251 27.23 -10.73 8.07
N THR A 252 27.33 -10.51 9.38
CA THR A 252 28.30 -11.21 10.23
C THR A 252 28.04 -12.72 10.28
N THR A 253 26.77 -13.16 10.30
CA THR A 253 26.43 -14.60 10.28
C THR A 253 26.69 -15.28 8.94
N GLU A 254 26.46 -14.61 7.80
CA GLU A 254 26.75 -15.22 6.48
C GLU A 254 28.25 -15.34 6.21
N ASP A 255 29.04 -14.34 6.61
CA ASP A 255 30.51 -14.41 6.51
C ASP A 255 31.08 -15.56 7.35
N PHE A 256 30.48 -15.84 8.52
CA PHE A 256 30.85 -16.97 9.37
C PHE A 256 30.50 -18.34 8.75
N CYS A 257 29.34 -18.46 8.10
CA CYS A 257 28.95 -19.68 7.42
C CYS A 257 29.84 -19.97 6.20
N ILE A 258 30.25 -18.94 5.45
CA ILE A 258 31.12 -19.10 4.27
C ILE A 258 32.55 -19.46 4.70
N THR A 259 33.08 -18.87 5.78
CA THR A 259 34.43 -19.21 6.28
C THR A 259 34.49 -20.57 6.98
N SER A 260 33.38 -21.08 7.51
CA SER A 260 33.33 -22.42 8.12
C SER A 260 33.26 -23.59 7.13
N GLN A 261 33.13 -23.31 5.83
CA GLN A 261 33.11 -24.30 4.75
C GLN A 261 34.42 -24.38 3.94
N ILE A 262 35.46 -23.68 4.38
CA ILE A 262 36.83 -23.77 3.85
C ILE A 262 37.70 -24.47 4.90
#